data_AF-W9SEH8-F1
#
_entry.id   AF-W9SEH8-F1
#
_cell.length_a   1.000
_cell.length_b   1.000
_cell.length_c   1.000
_cell.angle_alpha   90.00
_cell.angle_beta   90.00
_cell.angle_gamma   90.00
#
_symmetry.space_group_name_H-M   'P 1'
#
loop_
_entity.id
_entity.type
_entity.pdbx_description
1 polymer ?
#
loop_
_entity_poly.entity_id
_entity_poly.type
_entity_poly.pdbx_seq_one_letter_code
_entity_poly.pdbx_strand_id
1 'polypeptide(L)'
;MESEDSEPKRRKIKQPPRRIITPAGKEEKVDKSVPVAQIGNINLRIQQAKNFAIAQAQQDGCTGNFKIFDSPFGNYFVPVIPSRNDLTA
;
A
#
# COMPACT_ATOMS: atom_id res chain seq x y z
N MET A 1 22.21 6.68 44.68
CA MET A 1 21.71 5.54 43.90
C MET A 1 20.21 5.68 43.89
N GLU A 2 19.62 6.07 42.78
CA GLU A 2 18.23 5.75 42.40
C GLU A 2 18.06 6.11 40.94
N SER A 3 17.50 5.15 40.19
CA SER A 3 17.57 5.03 38.74
C SER A 3 16.31 5.62 38.12
N GLU A 4 16.44 6.59 37.22
CA GLU A 4 15.30 7.06 36.43
C GLU A 4 14.98 6.06 35.32
N ASP A 5 13.86 5.37 35.47
CA ASP A 5 13.26 4.50 34.45
C ASP A 5 12.71 5.38 33.31
N SER A 6 13.44 5.43 32.19
CA SER A 6 13.00 6.16 30.99
C SER A 6 11.99 5.33 30.21
N GLU A 7 10.69 5.63 30.36
CA GLU A 7 9.65 5.11 29.47
C GLU A 7 9.94 5.47 28.00
N PRO A 8 9.69 4.55 27.04
CA PRO A 8 9.93 4.81 25.63
C PRO A 8 8.96 5.89 25.11
N LYS A 9 9.50 7.10 24.97
CA LYS A 9 8.86 8.28 24.39
C LYS A 9 8.35 7.97 22.97
N ARG A 10 7.08 7.57 22.85
CA ARG A 10 6.41 7.36 21.55
C ARG A 10 6.49 8.67 20.75
N ARG A 11 7.34 8.68 19.72
CA ARG A 11 7.43 9.81 18.79
C ARG A 11 6.11 9.91 18.04
N LYS A 12 5.43 11.05 18.19
CA LYS A 12 4.27 11.42 17.37
C LYS A 12 4.78 11.62 15.93
N ILE A 13 4.63 10.60 15.10
CA ILE A 13 4.87 10.71 13.66
C ILE A 13 3.93 11.81 13.15
N LYS A 14 4.50 12.89 12.60
CA LYS A 14 3.70 13.88 11.87
C LYS A 14 3.10 13.12 10.69
N GLN A 15 1.82 12.78 10.77
CA GLN A 15 1.11 12.18 9.65
C GLN A 15 1.27 13.12 8.46
N PRO A 16 1.75 12.65 7.29
CA PRO A 16 1.70 13.46 6.09
C PRO A 16 0.23 13.80 5.78
N PRO A 17 -0.06 14.96 5.16
CA PRO A 17 -1.43 15.37 4.89
C PRO A 17 -2.14 14.27 4.11
N ARG A 18 -3.20 13.70 4.71
CA ARG A 18 -4.11 12.80 4.01
C ARG A 18 -4.71 13.59 2.86
N ARG A 19 -4.46 13.15 1.62
CA ARG A 19 -5.18 13.65 0.45
C ARG A 19 -6.62 13.15 0.59
N ILE A 20 -7.52 14.04 1.01
CA ILE A 20 -8.96 13.77 1.02
C ILE A 20 -9.39 13.72 -0.44
N ILE A 21 -9.65 12.53 -0.97
CA ILE A 21 -10.44 12.37 -2.19
C ILE A 21 -11.88 12.34 -1.70
N THR A 22 -12.57 13.47 -1.76
CA THR A 22 -14.02 13.50 -1.58
C THR A 22 -14.65 12.74 -2.75
N PRO A 23 -15.42 11.66 -2.54
CA PRO A 23 -16.36 11.24 -3.56
C PRO A 23 -17.50 12.26 -3.51
N ALA A 24 -17.57 13.15 -4.48
CA ALA A 24 -18.81 13.86 -4.79
C ALA A 24 -19.84 12.79 -5.14
N GLY A 25 -20.93 12.74 -4.37
CA GLY A 25 -21.93 11.69 -4.45
C GLY A 25 -22.56 11.57 -5.84
N LYS A 26 -22.74 10.33 -6.26
CA LYS A 26 -23.94 9.87 -6.98
C LYS A 26 -24.27 8.49 -6.43
N GLU A 27 -25.43 8.38 -5.80
CA GLU A 27 -26.06 7.08 -5.59
C GLU A 27 -26.42 6.55 -6.98
N GLU A 28 -25.79 5.46 -7.39
CA GLU A 28 -26.28 4.65 -8.51
C GLU A 28 -26.04 3.20 -8.15
N LYS A 29 -27.11 2.40 -8.19
CA LYS A 29 -27.05 0.95 -8.03
C LYS A 29 -26.05 0.40 -9.04
N VAL A 30 -24.93 -0.12 -8.56
CA VAL A 30 -23.95 -0.79 -9.41
C VAL A 30 -24.40 -2.23 -9.61
N ASP A 31 -25.07 -2.48 -10.72
CA ASP A 31 -25.14 -3.81 -11.31
C ASP A 31 -23.71 -4.28 -11.60
N LYS A 32 -23.32 -5.40 -10.96
CA LYS A 32 -22.00 -6.03 -11.09
C LYS A 32 -21.90 -6.72 -12.45
N SER A 33 -21.66 -5.95 -13.50
CA SER A 33 -21.28 -6.46 -14.81
C SER A 33 -20.18 -5.59 -15.37
N VAL A 34 -18.92 -5.93 -15.06
CA VAL A 34 -17.75 -5.26 -15.66
C VAL A 34 -17.65 -5.69 -17.12
N PRO A 35 -17.70 -4.76 -18.10
CA PRO A 35 -17.58 -5.11 -19.51
C PRO A 35 -16.15 -5.56 -19.83
N VAL A 36 -16.02 -6.73 -20.45
CA VAL A 36 -14.77 -7.46 -20.74
C VAL A 36 -13.72 -6.63 -21.49
N ALA A 37 -14.13 -5.62 -22.27
CA ALA A 37 -13.23 -4.72 -23.00
C ALA A 37 -12.44 -3.74 -22.12
N GLN A 38 -12.91 -3.42 -20.91
CA GLN A 38 -12.20 -2.52 -19.98
C GLN A 38 -11.02 -3.22 -19.28
N ILE A 39 -11.01 -4.55 -19.25
CA ILE A 39 -10.03 -5.37 -18.52
C ILE A 39 -8.61 -5.11 -19.03
N GLY A 40 -8.41 -4.96 -20.34
CA GLY A 40 -7.09 -4.70 -20.93
C GLY A 40 -6.47 -3.37 -20.47
N ASN A 41 -7.25 -2.30 -20.49
CA ASN A 41 -6.79 -0.97 -20.03
C ASN A 41 -6.61 -0.89 -18.51
N ILE A 42 -7.47 -1.58 -17.75
CA ILE A 42 -7.36 -1.68 -16.29
C ILE A 42 -6.06 -2.40 -15.91
N ASN A 43 -5.71 -3.49 -16.60
CA ASN A 43 -4.46 -4.22 -16.35
C ASN A 43 -3.21 -3.36 -16.60
N LEU A 44 -3.19 -2.58 -17.69
CA LEU A 44 -2.08 -1.65 -17.97
C LEU A 44 -1.91 -0.60 -16.85
N ARG A 45 -3.02 -0.02 -16.40
CA ARG A 45 -3.00 0.98 -15.32
C ARG A 45 -2.56 0.37 -13.98
N ILE A 46 -2.99 -0.86 -13.68
CA ILE A 46 -2.58 -1.61 -12.49
C ILE A 46 -1.08 -1.90 -12.53
N GLN A 47 -0.56 -2.37 -13.66
CA GLN A 47 0.87 -2.64 -13.81
C GLN A 47 1.72 -1.38 -13.65
N GLN A 48 1.31 -0.26 -14.27
CA GLN A 48 1.98 1.03 -14.10
C GLN A 48 2.00 1.47 -12.64
N ALA A 49 0.85 1.41 -11.95
CA ALA A 49 0.74 1.81 -10.55
C ALA A 49 1.56 0.92 -9.62
N LYS A 50 1.63 -0.38 -9.90
CA LYS A 50 2.48 -1.35 -9.18
C LYS A 50 3.96 -1.05 -9.34
N ASN A 51 4.43 -0.82 -10.58
CA ASN A 51 5.83 -0.47 -10.83
C ASN A 51 6.21 0.84 -10.15
N PHE A 52 5.32 1.83 -10.17
CA PHE A 52 5.51 3.10 -9.47
C PHE A 52 5.65 2.91 -7.96
N ALA A 53 4.79 2.10 -7.33
CA ALA A 53 4.86 1.81 -5.90
C ALA A 53 6.19 1.13 -5.51
N ILE A 54 6.69 0.21 -6.34
CA ILE A 54 7.98 -0.45 -6.12
C ILE A 54 9.14 0.54 -6.22
N ALA A 55 9.16 1.36 -7.28
CA ALA A 55 10.20 2.36 -7.49
C ALA A 55 10.24 3.37 -6.34
N GLN A 56 9.08 3.81 -5.86
CA GLN A 56 8.98 4.70 -4.71
C GLN A 56 9.52 4.03 -3.44
N ALA A 57 9.14 2.79 -3.15
CA ALA A 57 9.65 2.06 -2.00
C ALA A 57 11.18 1.89 -2.02
N GLN A 58 11.77 1.68 -3.21
CA GLN A 58 13.21 1.62 -3.39
C GLN A 58 13.88 2.98 -3.13
N GLN A 59 13.30 4.07 -3.64
CA GLN A 59 13.79 5.43 -3.38
C GLN A 59 13.71 5.81 -1.90
N ASP A 60 12.65 5.38 -1.22
CA ASP A 60 12.43 5.58 0.21
C ASP A 60 13.33 4.68 1.08
N GLY A 61 14.10 3.78 0.48
CA GLY A 61 14.99 2.86 1.19
C GLY A 61 14.25 1.82 2.03
N CYS A 62 13.04 1.41 1.63
CA CYS A 62 12.30 0.36 2.31
C CYS A 62 13.03 -1.00 2.19
N THR A 63 13.64 -1.44 3.29
CA THR A 63 14.33 -2.75 3.41
C THR A 63 13.47 -3.85 4.02
N GLY A 64 12.20 -3.54 4.32
CA GLY A 64 11.25 -4.50 4.89
C GLY A 64 10.83 -5.59 3.90
N ASN A 65 10.07 -6.57 4.39
CA ASN A 65 9.49 -7.62 3.56
C ASN A 65 8.11 -7.20 3.08
N PHE A 66 7.90 -7.28 1.77
CA PHE A 66 6.66 -6.85 1.13
C PHE A 66 6.18 -7.88 0.14
N LYS A 67 4.86 -7.99 0.00
CA LYS A 67 4.23 -8.70 -1.12
C LYS A 67 3.67 -7.73 -2.12
N ILE A 68 3.85 -8.09 -3.38
CA ILE A 68 3.34 -7.34 -4.52
C ILE A 68 2.15 -8.09 -5.09
N PHE A 69 1.01 -7.41 -5.24
CA PHE A 69 -0.19 -8.00 -5.81
C PHE A 69 -1.05 -6.96 -6.53
N ASP A 70 -1.87 -7.43 -7.45
CA ASP A 70 -2.69 -6.58 -8.31
C ASP A 70 -4.03 -6.30 -7.61
N SER A 71 -3.98 -5.44 -6.58
CA SER A 71 -5.15 -5.10 -5.77
C SER A 71 -6.11 -4.17 -6.51
N PRO A 72 -7.43 -4.44 -6.51
CA PRO A 72 -8.42 -3.48 -7.03
C PRO A 72 -8.52 -2.22 -6.14
N PHE A 73 -7.98 -2.27 -4.91
CA PHE A 73 -8.02 -1.17 -3.95
C PHE A 73 -6.77 -0.29 -3.97
N GLY A 74 -5.84 -0.53 -4.90
CA GLY A 74 -4.61 0.27 -5.03
C GLY A 74 -3.49 -0.08 -4.06
N ASN A 75 -3.64 -1.15 -3.28
CA ASN A 75 -2.60 -1.66 -2.38
C ASN A 75 -1.65 -2.60 -3.14
N TYR A 76 -0.78 -2.05 -3.98
CA TYR A 76 0.12 -2.87 -4.81
C TYR A 76 1.38 -3.36 -4.08
N PHE A 77 1.67 -2.77 -2.92
CA PHE A 77 2.87 -3.03 -2.13
C PHE A 77 2.47 -3.07 -0.66
N VAL A 78 2.43 -4.27 -0.05
CA VAL A 78 1.94 -4.46 1.32
C VAL A 78 3.00 -5.10 2.21
N PRO A 79 3.27 -4.54 3.40
CA PRO A 79 4.18 -5.15 4.36
C PRO A 79 3.69 -6.52 4.79
N VAL A 80 4.58 -7.49 4.88
CA VAL A 80 4.25 -8.85 5.33
C VAL A 80 5.27 -9.36 6.33
N ILE A 81 4.83 -10.32 7.14
CA ILE A 81 5.75 -11.16 7.90
C ILE A 81 6.36 -12.18 6.91
N PRO A 82 7.69 -12.30 6.85
CA PRO A 82 8.36 -13.29 6.00
C PRO A 82 7.87 -14.70 6.30
N SER A 83 7.67 -15.48 5.25
CA SER A 83 7.49 -16.92 5.36
C SER A 83 8.85 -17.62 5.47
N ARG A 84 8.86 -18.90 5.87
CA ARG A 84 10.09 -19.69 5.96
C ARG A 84 10.87 -19.71 4.64
N ASN A 85 10.16 -19.72 3.51
CA ASN A 85 10.75 -19.74 2.17
C ASN A 85 11.50 -18.44 1.84
N ASP A 86 11.08 -17.31 2.41
CA ASP A 86 11.69 -15.99 2.18
C ASP A 86 13.02 -15.83 2.95
N LEU A 87 13.25 -16.68 3.96
CA LEU A 87 14.42 -16.61 4.86
C LEU A 87 15.55 -17.57 4.50
N THR A 88 15.32 -18.44 3.52
CA THR A 88 16.29 -19.49 3.10
C THR A 88 16.91 -19.20 1.74
N ALA A 89 16.71 -18.00 1.20
CA ALA A 89 17.22 -17.54 -0.09
C ALA A 89 18.68 -17.10 -0.03
#